data_AF-A0A0R3C433-F1
#
_entry.id   AF-A0A0R3C433-F1
#
_cell.length_a   1.000
_cell.length_b   1.000
_cell.length_c   1.000
_cell.angle_alpha   90.00
_cell.angle_beta   90.00
_cell.angle_gamma   90.00
#
_symmetry.space_group_name_H-M   'P 1'
#
loop_
_entity.id
_entity.type
_entity.pdbx_description
1 polymer ?
#
loop_
_entity_poly.entity_id
_entity_poly.type
_entity_poly.pdbx_seq_one_letter_code
_entity_poly.pdbx_strand_id
1 'polypeptide(L)' 'MAYALFKDGEKMSRTFPTKEEALEKADEAGLVEHAEGEAVLEDELKIRPCPADPEPRDDADLDWTPVKPAS' A
#
# COMPACT_ATOMS: atom_id res chain seq x y z
N MET A 1 -10.68 0.04 -12.52
CA MET A 1 -9.58 -0.94 -12.32
C MET A 1 -8.85 -0.50 -11.07
N ALA A 2 -8.58 -1.39 -10.13
CA ALA A 2 -8.03 -1.01 -8.84
C ALA A 2 -6.52 -1.27 -8.79
N TYR A 3 -5.83 -0.72 -7.81
CA TYR A 3 -4.38 -0.80 -7.64
C TYR A 3 -4.06 -1.33 -6.26
N ALA A 4 -3.07 -2.21 -6.16
CA ALA A 4 -2.58 -2.65 -4.87
C ALA A 4 -1.06 -2.68 -4.87
N LEU A 5 -0.49 -2.61 -3.68
CA LEU A 5 0.91 -2.80 -3.40
C LEU A 5 1.21 -4.29 -3.35
N PHE A 6 2.26 -4.69 -4.07
CA PHE A 6 2.76 -6.04 -4.09
C PHE A 6 4.21 -6.05 -3.64
N LYS A 7 4.58 -7.02 -2.80
CA LYS A 7 5.96 -7.35 -2.46
C LYS A 7 6.26 -8.75 -2.97
N ASP A 8 7.28 -8.91 -3.80
CA ASP A 8 7.66 -10.22 -4.38
C ASP A 8 6.53 -10.99 -5.09
N GLY A 9 5.51 -10.27 -5.58
CA GLY A 9 4.34 -10.86 -6.23
C GLY A 9 3.21 -11.25 -5.29
N GLU A 10 3.39 -11.09 -3.98
CA GLU A 10 2.35 -11.22 -2.97
C GLU A 10 1.69 -9.86 -2.71
N LYS A 11 0.36 -9.85 -2.59
CA LYS A 11 -0.42 -8.62 -2.37
C LYS A 11 -0.32 -8.21 -0.91
N MET A 12 0.30 -7.06 -0.65
CA MET A 12 0.54 -6.54 0.69
C MET A 12 -0.54 -5.53 1.14
N SER A 13 -1.19 -4.85 0.19
CA SER A 13 -2.24 -3.88 0.50
C SER A 13 -3.60 -4.32 -0.03
N ARG A 14 -4.67 -3.71 0.51
CA ARG A 14 -5.97 -3.69 -0.15
C ARG A 14 -5.91 -3.05 -1.53
N THR A 15 -6.96 -3.25 -2.33
CA THR A 15 -7.10 -2.50 -3.58
C THR A 15 -7.59 -1.08 -3.36
N PHE A 16 -6.91 -0.12 -3.97
CA PHE A 16 -7.26 1.29 -4.04
C PHE A 16 -7.82 1.63 -5.42
N PRO A 17 -8.71 2.63 -5.53
CA PRO A 17 -9.29 3.02 -6.81
C PRO A 17 -8.26 3.65 -7.76
N THR A 18 -7.19 4.27 -7.24
CA THR A 18 -6.15 4.92 -8.04
C THR A 18 -4.73 4.50 -7.62
N LYS A 19 -3.77 4.67 -8.53
CA LYS A 19 -2.34 4.43 -8.27
C LYS A 19 -1.79 5.45 -7.27
N GLU A 20 -2.23 6.70 -7.36
CA GLU A 20 -1.82 7.78 -6.46
C GLU A 20 -2.24 7.49 -5.02
N GLU A 21 -3.49 7.04 -4.80
CA GLU A 21 -3.96 6.67 -3.47
C GLU A 21 -3.19 5.45 -2.92
N ALA A 22 -2.87 4.47 -3.77
CA ALA A 22 -2.02 3.34 -3.36
C ALA A 22 -0.60 3.77 -2.97
N LEU A 23 -0.06 4.81 -3.62
CA LEU A 23 1.26 5.37 -3.31
C LEU A 23 1.22 6.22 -2.03
N GLU A 24 0.21 7.06 -1.86
CA GLU A 24 -0.01 7.85 -0.64
C GLU A 24 -0.15 6.94 0.58
N LYS A 25 -0.89 5.84 0.46
CA LYS A 25 -1.05 4.86 1.54
C LYS A 25 0.24 4.09 1.82
N ALA A 26 1.05 3.84 0.79
CA ALA A 26 2.40 3.30 0.96
C ALA A 26 3.31 4.29 1.71
N ASP A 27 3.22 5.58 1.40
CA ASP A 27 3.97 6.64 2.07
C ASP A 27 3.55 6.79 3.53
N GLU A 28 2.24 6.84 3.81
CA GLU A 28 1.69 6.87 5.18
C GLU A 28 2.16 5.68 6.03
N ALA A 29 2.38 4.52 5.41
CA ALA A 29 2.88 3.33 6.07
C ALA A 29 4.42 3.27 6.17
N GLY A 30 5.14 4.25 5.64
CA GLY A 30 6.60 4.29 5.65
C GLY A 30 7.26 3.32 4.66
N LEU A 31 6.53 2.90 3.62
CA LEU A 31 7.00 1.98 2.58
C LEU A 31 7.53 2.70 1.32
N VAL A 32 7.64 4.02 1.40
CA VAL A 32 8.20 4.89 0.37
C VAL A 32 9.49 5.47 0.90
N GLU A 33 10.58 5.24 0.18
CA GLU A 33 11.85 5.90 0.41
C GLU A 33 11.88 7.22 -0.37
N HIS A 34 12.21 8.30 0.34
CA HIS A 34 12.42 9.61 -0.27
C HIS A 34 13.91 9.78 -0.54
N ALA A 35 14.40 9.18 -1.61
CA ALA A 35 15.79 9.28 -2.04
C ALA A 35 15.95 10.43 -3.05
N GLU A 36 16.88 11.35 -2.78
CA GLU A 36 17.22 12.48 -3.67
C GLU A 36 16.03 13.38 -4.09
N GLY A 37 14.94 13.39 -3.29
CA GLY A 37 13.73 14.18 -3.57
C GLY A 37 12.72 13.47 -4.47
N GLU A 38 12.95 12.20 -4.83
CA GLU A 38 11.95 11.35 -5.47
C GLU A 38 11.37 10.36 -4.44
N ALA A 39 10.03 10.32 -4.37
CA ALA A 39 9.29 9.34 -3.59
C ALA A 39 9.25 8.03 -4.37
N VAL A 40 10.12 7.10 -4.01
CA VAL A 40 10.24 5.78 -4.66
C VAL A 40 9.80 4.71 -3.67
N LEU A 41 8.99 3.76 -4.11
CA LEU A 41 8.67 2.59 -3.28
C LEU A 41 9.96 1.82 -2.97
N GLU A 42 10.06 1.19 -1.79
CA GLU A 42 11.19 0.29 -1.50
C GLU A 42 11.40 -0.70 -2.67
N ASP A 43 12.65 -1.09 -2.97
CA ASP A 43 13.04 -1.83 -4.18
C ASP A 43 12.21 -3.11 -4.46
N GLU A 44 11.61 -3.68 -3.41
CA GLU A 44 10.81 -4.91 -3.46
C GLU A 44 9.30 -4.65 -3.69
N LEU A 45 8.86 -3.39 -3.57
CA LEU A 45 7.46 -2.97 -3.61
C LEU A 45 7.05 -2.43 -4.97
N LYS A 46 5.92 -2.93 -5.48
CA LYS A 46 5.38 -2.55 -6.79
C LYS A 46 3.89 -2.33 -6.72
N ILE A 47 3.43 -1.14 -7.12
CA ILE A 47 2.01 -0.90 -7.34
C ILE A 47 1.60 -1.47 -8.70
N ARG A 48 0.64 -2.39 -8.69
CA ARG A 48 0.11 -3.03 -9.91
C ARG A 48 -1.41 -2.93 -9.98
N PRO A 49 -1.97 -2.76 -11.18
CA PRO A 49 -3.42 -2.87 -11.36
C PRO A 49 -3.86 -4.32 -11.08
N CYS A 50 -4.91 -4.47 -10.30
CA CYS A 50 -5.49 -5.76 -9.94
C CYS A 50 -7.03 -5.68 -9.88
N PRO A 51 -7.72 -6.83 -9.89
CA PRO A 51 -9.16 -6.87 -9.63
C PRO A 51 -9.44 -6.27 -8.26
N ALA A 52 -10.50 -5.46 -8.15
CA ALA A 52 -10.94 -4.94 -6.85
C ALA A 52 -11.23 -6.11 -5.90
N ASP A 53 -10.93 -5.93 -4.62
CA ASP A 53 -11.24 -6.95 -3.63
C ASP A 53 -12.76 -7.23 -3.61
N PRO A 54 -13.16 -8.52 -3.55
CA PRO A 54 -14.56 -8.91 -3.57
C PRO A 54 -15.31 -8.51 -2.28
N GLU A 55 -14.60 -8.22 -1.20
CA GLU A 55 -15.15 -7.77 0.07
C GLU A 55 -14.66 -6.35 0.41
N PRO A 56 -15.54 -5.46 0.92
CA PRO A 56 -15.14 -4.16 1.44
C PRO A 56 -14.36 -4.39 2.74
N ARG A 57 -13.03 -4.48 2.63
CA ARG A 57 -12.15 -4.59 3.81
C ARG A 57 -11.84 -3.20 4.35
N ASP A 58 -12.29 -2.99 5.58
CA ASP A 58 -12.07 -1.76 6.37
C ASP A 58 -10.58 -1.47 6.53
N ASP A 59 -10.24 -0.20 6.79
CA ASP A 59 -8.85 0.26 7.04
C ASP A 59 -8.13 -0.50 8.18
N ALA A 60 -8.88 -1.25 8.99
CA ALA A 60 -8.38 -2.07 10.09
C ALA A 60 -7.73 -3.40 9.67
N ASP A 61 -7.94 -3.87 8.43
CA ASP A 61 -7.36 -5.12 7.89
C ASP A 61 -5.96 -4.91 7.27
N LEU A 62 -5.36 -3.74 7.48
CA LEU A 62 -4.01 -3.44 7.02
C LEU A 62 -2.99 -4.06 7.99
N ASP A 63 -2.43 -5.23 7.61
CA ASP A 63 -1.33 -5.97 8.28
C ASP A 63 -0.03 -5.17 8.55
N TRP A 64 -0.01 -3.90 8.15
CA TRP A 64 1.11 -2.98 8.10
C TRP A 64 0.80 -1.71 8.92
N THR A 65 -0.36 -1.63 9.56
CA THR A 65 -0.58 -0.64 10.61
C THR A 65 0.25 -1.03 11.82
N PRO A 66 1.20 -0.18 12.27
CA PRO A 66 1.83 -0.43 13.56
C PRO A 66 0.71 -0.35 14.59
N VAL A 67 0.51 -1.45 15.32
CA VAL A 67 -0.39 -1.54 16.47
C VAL A 67 -0.27 -0.26 17.28
N LYS A 68 -1.26 0.61 17.15
CA LYS A 68 -1.33 1.84 17.92
C LYS A 68 -1.36 1.41 19.39
N PRO A 69 -0.34 1.70 20.22
CA PRO A 69 -0.43 1.33 21.61
C PRO A 69 -1.55 2.17 22.22
N ALA A 70 -2.56 1.51 22.76
CA ALA A 70 -3.59 2.17 23.54
C ALA A 70 -2.93 2.79 24.78
N SER A 71 -2.99 4.12 24.92
CA SER A 71 -2.90 4.85 26.19
C SER A 71 -3.50 6.24 26.04
#